data_AF-A0A0D1LSB2-F1
#
_entry.id   AF-A0A0D1LSB2-F1
#
_cell.length_a   1.000
_cell.length_b   1.000
_cell.length_c   1.000
_cell.angle_alpha   90.00
_cell.angle_beta   90.00
_cell.angle_gamma   90.00
#
_symmetry.space_group_name_H-M   'P 1'
#
loop_
_entity.id
_entity.type
_entity.pdbx_description
1 polymer ?
#
loop_
_entity_poly.entity_id
_entity_poly.type
_entity_poly.pdbx_seq_one_letter_code
_entity_poly.pdbx_strand_id
1 'polypeptide(L)'
;MRMHRCAEIGCRELIKTGWTYCQPHYEARMKKYVHAKQANADRNAQTLRGQYELSQATKEYDSTRRQELHDGFYNTQQWKKISAYVKSRDGYADAVDGRLWDDGELIVDHIIPRRLLTKDKQLDTSNLWLLTRAQHNHKTSVEKKLSENVLKHASRDWWRNVLREIY
;
A
#
# COMPACT_ATOMS: atom_id res chain seq x y z
N MET A 1 26.58 22.94 23.59
CA MET A 1 26.47 21.88 22.56
C MET A 1 27.82 21.72 21.88
N ARG A 2 28.36 20.50 21.80
CA ARG A 2 29.62 20.23 21.09
C ARG A 2 29.30 20.10 19.60
N MET A 3 29.95 20.91 18.77
CA MET A 3 29.87 20.82 17.32
C MET A 3 31.17 20.21 16.80
N HIS A 4 31.11 19.50 15.68
CA HIS A 4 32.30 19.05 14.96
C HIS A 4 32.17 19.38 13.48
N ARG A 5 33.26 19.29 12.74
CA ARG A 5 33.25 19.55 11.29
C ARG A 5 32.59 18.38 10.55
N CYS A 6 31.91 18.70 9.45
CA CYS A 6 31.47 17.71 8.48
C CYS A 6 32.62 16.80 8.03
N ALA A 7 32.35 15.51 7.86
CA ALA A 7 33.34 14.52 7.45
C ALA A 7 33.71 14.56 5.95
N GLU A 8 33.02 15.38 5.14
CA GLU A 8 33.35 15.51 3.70
C GLU A 8 34.68 16.26 3.53
N ILE A 9 35.56 15.72 2.69
CA ILE A 9 36.90 16.29 2.45
C ILE A 9 36.74 17.71 1.90
N GLY A 10 37.36 18.67 2.57
CA GLY A 10 37.30 20.09 2.19
C GLY A 10 36.07 20.84 2.69
N CYS A 11 35.09 20.18 3.30
CA CYS A 11 33.98 20.86 3.95
C CYS A 11 34.42 21.42 5.33
N ARG A 12 34.07 22.68 5.60
CA ARG A 12 34.40 23.36 6.87
C ARG A 12 33.18 23.60 7.76
N GLU A 13 32.02 23.12 7.35
CA GLU A 13 30.77 23.35 8.04
C GLU A 13 30.71 22.64 9.40
N LEU A 14 30.20 23.33 10.42
CA LEU A 14 30.08 22.81 11.78
C LEU A 14 28.69 22.20 11.97
N ILE A 15 28.67 20.93 12.38
CA ILE A 15 27.45 20.14 12.57
C ILE A 15 27.36 19.62 14.01
N LYS A 16 26.14 19.30 14.44
CA LYS A 16 25.86 18.77 15.79
C LYS A 16 26.46 17.38 15.94
N THR A 17 27.00 17.07 17.12
CA THR A 17 27.38 15.71 17.49
C THR A 17 26.19 14.75 17.31
N GLY A 18 26.43 13.66 16.57
CA GLY A 18 25.41 12.68 16.14
C GLY A 18 25.17 12.67 14.63
N TRP A 19 25.57 13.73 13.92
CA TRP A 19 25.48 13.81 12.46
C TRP A 19 26.88 13.70 11.85
N THR A 20 27.04 12.92 10.78
CA THR A 20 28.36 12.73 10.14
C THR A 20 28.63 13.76 9.03
N TYR A 21 27.58 14.19 8.33
CA TYR A 21 27.66 15.11 7.20
C TYR A 21 26.71 16.29 7.40
N CYS A 22 27.04 17.44 6.81
CA CYS A 22 26.06 18.53 6.69
C CYS A 22 24.95 18.15 5.70
N GLN A 23 23.82 18.85 5.78
CA GLN A 23 22.61 18.55 5.01
C GLN A 23 22.89 18.38 3.50
N PRO A 24 23.63 19.29 2.82
CA PRO A 24 23.91 19.14 1.39
C PRO A 24 24.70 17.87 1.06
N HIS A 25 25.69 17.51 1.88
CA HIS A 25 26.52 16.31 1.65
C HIS A 25 25.77 15.02 1.98
N TYR A 26 24.90 15.04 2.98
CA TYR A 26 24.00 13.94 3.27
C TYR A 26 23.06 13.68 2.08
N GLU A 27 22.38 14.72 1.58
CA GLU A 27 21.48 14.63 0.43
C GLU A 27 22.21 14.15 -0.83
N ALA A 28 23.40 14.67 -1.12
CA ALA A 28 24.20 14.23 -2.26
C ALA A 28 24.56 12.74 -2.16
N ARG A 29 24.92 12.24 -0.97
CA ARG A 29 25.19 10.81 -0.72
C ARG A 29 23.93 9.97 -0.85
N MET A 30 22.82 10.42 -0.28
CA MET A 30 21.53 9.73 -0.40
C MET A 30 21.09 9.63 -1.86
N LYS A 31 21.25 10.70 -2.64
CA LYS A 31 20.98 10.69 -4.08
C LYS A 31 21.83 9.64 -4.81
N LYS A 32 23.14 9.61 -4.57
CA LYS A 32 24.04 8.59 -5.13
C LYS A 32 23.63 7.18 -4.73
N TYR A 33 23.29 6.96 -3.45
CA TYR A 33 22.82 5.68 -2.94
C TYR A 33 21.54 5.22 -3.64
N VAL A 34 20.54 6.10 -3.76
CA VAL A 34 19.26 5.80 -4.44
C VAL A 34 19.50 5.44 -5.91
N HIS A 35 20.32 6.22 -6.64
CA HIS A 35 20.66 5.90 -8.02
C HIS A 35 21.38 4.55 -8.17
N ALA A 36 22.34 4.27 -7.29
CA ALA A 36 23.06 2.99 -7.31
C ALA A 36 22.12 1.82 -6.98
N LYS A 37 21.20 2.01 -6.02
CA LYS A 37 20.17 1.02 -5.67
C LYS A 37 19.25 0.72 -6.86
N GLN A 38 18.78 1.75 -7.56
CA GLN A 38 17.95 1.57 -8.76
C GLN A 38 18.71 0.83 -9.86
N ALA A 39 19.92 1.26 -10.19
CA ALA A 39 20.73 0.61 -11.22
C ALA A 39 21.05 -0.86 -10.89
N ASN A 40 21.23 -1.20 -9.60
CA ASN A 40 21.40 -2.58 -9.17
C ASN A 40 20.10 -3.39 -9.27
N ALA A 41 18.95 -2.78 -8.97
CA ALA A 41 17.65 -3.42 -9.16
C ALA A 41 17.38 -3.72 -10.64
N ASP A 42 17.66 -2.76 -11.52
CA ASP A 42 17.51 -2.92 -12.98
C ASP A 42 18.43 -4.01 -13.52
N ARG A 43 19.70 -4.04 -13.06
CA ARG A 43 20.64 -5.11 -13.42
C ARG A 43 20.19 -6.47 -12.90
N ASN A 44 19.69 -6.55 -11.66
CA ASN A 44 19.18 -7.80 -11.09
C ASN A 44 18.01 -8.34 -11.92
N ALA A 45 17.05 -7.48 -12.29
CA ALA A 45 15.91 -7.83 -13.15
C ALA A 45 16.32 -8.39 -14.54
N GLN A 46 17.52 -8.09 -15.03
CA GLN A 46 18.06 -8.65 -16.28
C GLN A 46 18.72 -10.03 -16.11
N THR A 47 19.04 -10.44 -14.88
CA THR A 47 19.64 -11.75 -14.62
C THR A 47 18.58 -12.86 -14.67
N LEU A 48 18.97 -14.09 -15.04
CA LEU A 48 18.07 -15.25 -15.00
C LEU A 48 17.45 -15.48 -13.61
N ARG A 49 18.23 -15.23 -12.55
CA ARG A 49 17.76 -15.31 -11.16
C ARG A 49 16.72 -14.23 -10.86
N GLY A 50 17.00 -12.97 -11.20
CA GLY A 50 16.05 -11.88 -10.98
C GLY A 50 14.78 -12.04 -11.81
N GLN A 51 14.89 -12.55 -13.05
CA GLN A 51 13.73 -12.91 -13.87
C GLN A 51 12.91 -14.06 -13.27
N TYR A 52 13.58 -15.08 -12.72
CA TYR A 52 12.91 -16.17 -12.00
C TYR A 52 12.21 -15.65 -10.75
N GLU A 53 12.88 -14.87 -9.90
CA GLU A 53 12.29 -14.27 -8.70
C GLU A 53 11.10 -13.36 -9.04
N LEU A 54 11.22 -12.53 -10.09
CA LEU A 54 10.12 -11.71 -10.61
C LEU A 54 8.97 -12.57 -11.15
N SER A 55 9.28 -13.66 -11.86
CA SER A 55 8.28 -14.60 -12.39
C SER A 55 7.52 -15.30 -11.27
N GLN A 56 8.20 -15.75 -10.21
CA GLN A 56 7.55 -16.34 -9.04
C GLN A 56 6.67 -15.32 -8.32
N ALA A 57 7.18 -14.12 -8.06
CA ALA A 57 6.40 -13.04 -7.46
C ALA A 57 5.18 -12.65 -8.32
N THR A 58 5.32 -12.67 -9.64
CA THR A 58 4.22 -12.42 -10.59
C THR A 58 3.21 -13.57 -10.57
N LYS A 59 3.65 -14.84 -10.52
CA LYS A 59 2.77 -16.01 -10.42
C LYS A 59 2.00 -16.06 -9.10
N GLU A 60 2.64 -15.72 -7.98
CA GLU A 60 1.98 -15.58 -6.67
C GLU A 60 0.95 -14.44 -6.68
N TYR A 61 1.28 -13.31 -7.30
CA TYR A 61 0.33 -12.21 -7.51
C TYR A 61 -0.85 -12.61 -8.43
N ASP A 62 -0.58 -13.40 -9.47
CA ASP A 62 -1.57 -13.82 -10.45
C ASP A 62 -2.54 -14.87 -9.92
N SER A 63 -2.03 -15.85 -9.16
CA SER A 63 -2.83 -16.96 -8.62
C SER A 63 -3.86 -16.53 -7.59
N THR A 64 -3.59 -15.47 -6.81
CA THR A 64 -4.46 -15.06 -5.70
C THR A 64 -5.34 -13.84 -6.02
N ARG A 65 -4.81 -12.85 -6.76
CA ARG A 65 -5.46 -11.53 -6.91
C ARG A 65 -5.82 -11.18 -8.36
N ARG A 66 -5.11 -11.70 -9.37
CA ARG A 66 -5.51 -11.49 -10.78
C ARG A 66 -6.83 -12.19 -11.11
N GLN A 67 -7.08 -13.38 -10.56
CA GLN A 67 -8.38 -14.04 -10.68
C GLN A 67 -9.51 -13.15 -10.12
N GLU A 68 -9.30 -12.52 -8.96
CA GLU A 68 -10.30 -11.60 -8.38
C GLU A 68 -10.61 -10.37 -9.27
N LEU A 69 -9.65 -9.89 -10.06
CA LEU A 69 -9.84 -8.71 -10.93
C LEU A 69 -10.30 -9.08 -12.35
N HIS A 70 -9.96 -10.28 -12.82
CA HIS A 70 -10.17 -10.73 -14.21
C HIS A 70 -11.58 -11.28 -14.48
N ASP A 71 -12.32 -11.69 -13.44
CA ASP A 71 -13.71 -12.18 -13.61
C ASP A 71 -14.71 -11.11 -14.05
N GLY A 72 -14.27 -9.86 -14.26
CA GLY A 72 -15.11 -8.75 -14.69
C GLY A 72 -16.10 -8.25 -13.64
N PHE A 73 -16.06 -8.79 -12.40
CA PHE A 73 -16.96 -8.41 -11.29
C PHE A 73 -17.04 -6.89 -11.11
N TYR A 74 -15.88 -6.23 -11.02
CA TYR A 74 -15.80 -4.77 -10.81
C TYR A 74 -16.27 -3.95 -12.03
N ASN A 75 -16.43 -4.57 -13.20
CA ASN A 75 -16.99 -3.93 -14.39
C ASN A 75 -18.50 -4.10 -14.52
N THR A 76 -19.12 -4.96 -13.70
CA THR A 76 -20.57 -5.22 -13.76
C THR A 76 -21.39 -3.99 -13.35
N GLN A 77 -22.59 -3.86 -13.92
CA GLN A 77 -23.52 -2.79 -13.55
C GLN A 77 -24.01 -2.92 -12.10
N GLN A 78 -24.09 -4.14 -11.58
CA GLN A 78 -24.46 -4.41 -10.19
C GLN A 78 -23.42 -3.82 -9.24
N TRP A 79 -22.13 -4.09 -9.46
CA TRP A 79 -21.06 -3.52 -8.65
C TRP A 79 -21.05 -1.99 -8.72
N LYS A 80 -21.18 -1.40 -9.91
CA LYS A 80 -21.22 0.07 -10.06
C LYS A 80 -22.34 0.70 -9.23
N LYS A 81 -23.54 0.10 -9.24
CA LYS A 81 -24.69 0.56 -8.42
C LYS A 81 -24.44 0.42 -6.92
N ILE A 82 -23.94 -0.75 -6.49
CA ILE A 82 -23.63 -1.00 -5.07
C ILE A 82 -22.51 -0.07 -4.58
N SER A 83 -21.47 0.12 -5.38
CA SER A 83 -20.36 1.02 -5.08
C SER A 83 -20.85 2.46 -4.89
N ALA A 84 -21.67 2.97 -5.81
CA ALA A 84 -22.28 4.30 -5.68
C ALA A 84 -23.18 4.41 -4.43
N TYR A 85 -23.95 3.36 -4.13
CA TYR A 85 -24.77 3.30 -2.92
C TYR A 85 -23.92 3.35 -1.65
N VAL A 86 -22.84 2.56 -1.56
CA VAL A 86 -21.94 2.55 -0.38
C VAL A 86 -21.28 3.90 -0.18
N LYS A 87 -20.82 4.55 -1.27
CA LYS A 87 -20.28 5.92 -1.20
C LYS A 87 -21.29 6.92 -0.61
N SER A 88 -22.53 6.87 -1.10
CA SER A 88 -23.61 7.73 -0.62
C SER A 88 -24.02 7.42 0.83
N ARG A 89 -24.16 6.14 1.18
CA ARG A 89 -24.49 5.66 2.54
C ARG A 89 -23.48 6.15 3.58
N ASP A 90 -22.20 6.06 3.25
CA ASP A 90 -21.11 6.44 4.15
C ASP A 90 -20.74 7.94 4.02
N GLY A 91 -21.53 8.71 3.25
CA GLY A 91 -21.38 10.16 3.14
C GLY A 91 -20.04 10.60 2.57
N TYR A 92 -19.37 9.77 1.78
CA TYR A 92 -18.00 10.00 1.30
C TYR A 92 -17.00 10.23 2.44
N ALA A 93 -17.24 9.61 3.60
CA ALA A 93 -16.31 9.61 4.72
C ALA A 93 -15.38 8.39 4.66
N ASP A 94 -14.09 8.61 4.87
CA ASP A 94 -13.12 7.54 5.01
C ASP A 94 -13.46 6.64 6.22
N ALA A 95 -13.37 5.33 6.05
CA ALA A 95 -13.77 4.40 7.10
C ALA A 95 -12.77 4.30 8.26
N VAL A 96 -11.53 4.79 8.09
CA VAL A 96 -10.45 4.72 9.08
C VAL A 96 -10.41 5.98 9.94
N ASP A 97 -10.32 7.16 9.32
CA ASP A 97 -10.17 8.44 10.01
C ASP A 97 -11.44 9.32 10.01
N GLY A 98 -12.47 8.95 9.24
CA GLY A 98 -13.73 9.67 9.17
C GLY A 98 -13.70 10.96 8.37
N ARG A 99 -12.59 11.28 7.69
CA ARG A 99 -12.49 12.50 6.87
C ARG A 99 -13.34 12.39 5.62
N LEU A 100 -13.94 13.51 5.23
CA LEU A 100 -14.71 13.62 3.99
C LEU A 100 -13.78 13.80 2.79
N TRP A 101 -14.12 13.16 1.68
CA TRP A 101 -13.40 13.22 0.42
C TRP A 101 -14.34 13.45 -0.75
N ASP A 102 -13.80 13.90 -1.88
CA ASP A 102 -14.54 13.98 -3.14
C ASP A 102 -14.74 12.58 -3.76
N ASP A 103 -15.73 12.42 -4.64
CA ASP A 103 -16.17 11.13 -5.22
C ASP A 103 -15.03 10.32 -5.89
N GLY A 104 -13.99 10.99 -6.40
CA GLY A 104 -12.87 10.33 -7.08
C GLY A 104 -11.80 9.71 -6.17
N GLU A 105 -11.75 10.10 -4.89
CA GLU A 105 -10.62 9.77 -4.01
C GLU A 105 -10.87 8.52 -3.14
N LEU A 106 -12.14 8.11 -3.01
CA LEU A 106 -12.54 6.95 -2.22
C LEU A 106 -12.82 5.71 -3.07
N ILE A 107 -12.25 4.60 -2.61
CA ILE A 107 -12.40 3.26 -3.17
C ILE A 107 -13.34 2.48 -2.24
N VAL A 108 -14.37 1.86 -2.83
CA VAL A 108 -15.19 0.87 -2.13
C VAL A 108 -14.43 -0.46 -2.13
N ASP A 109 -14.07 -0.93 -0.95
CA ASP A 109 -13.29 -2.15 -0.75
C ASP A 109 -14.06 -3.17 0.09
N HIS A 110 -13.67 -4.45 0.02
CA HIS A 110 -14.24 -5.50 0.87
C HIS A 110 -13.48 -5.61 2.20
N ILE A 111 -14.18 -5.72 3.32
CA ILE A 111 -13.56 -5.94 4.66
C ILE A 111 -12.94 -7.34 4.70
N ILE A 112 -13.75 -8.36 4.38
CA ILE A 112 -13.30 -9.73 4.09
C ILE A 112 -13.08 -9.84 2.58
N PRO A 113 -11.89 -10.23 2.10
CA PRO A 113 -11.56 -10.24 0.69
C PRO A 113 -12.51 -11.08 -0.18
N ARG A 114 -12.80 -10.62 -1.39
CA ARG A 114 -13.77 -11.22 -2.32
C ARG A 114 -13.52 -12.72 -2.58
N ARG A 115 -12.27 -13.18 -2.73
CA ARG A 115 -11.94 -14.61 -2.95
C ARG A 115 -12.38 -15.53 -1.82
N LEU A 116 -12.57 -14.99 -0.61
CA LEU A 116 -12.98 -15.77 0.56
C LEU A 116 -14.51 -15.80 0.74
N LEU A 117 -15.25 -15.13 -0.15
CA LEU A 117 -16.71 -15.01 -0.08
C LEU A 117 -17.39 -15.89 -1.13
N THR A 118 -18.55 -16.41 -0.76
CA THR A 118 -19.50 -16.99 -1.70
C THR A 118 -20.11 -15.89 -2.59
N LYS A 119 -20.53 -16.24 -3.82
CA LYS A 119 -20.99 -15.26 -4.82
C LYS A 119 -22.14 -14.37 -4.32
N ASP A 120 -23.04 -14.91 -3.52
CA ASP A 120 -24.16 -14.21 -2.89
C ASP A 120 -23.70 -13.12 -1.89
N LYS A 121 -22.54 -13.31 -1.25
CA LYS A 121 -22.00 -12.36 -0.26
C LYS A 121 -21.07 -11.31 -0.85
N GLN A 122 -20.71 -11.41 -2.13
CA GLN A 122 -19.77 -10.44 -2.76
C GLN A 122 -20.36 -9.04 -2.91
N LEU A 123 -21.70 -8.91 -2.91
CA LEU A 123 -22.43 -7.64 -2.99
C LEU A 123 -23.03 -7.23 -1.63
N ASP A 124 -22.75 -7.95 -0.56
CA ASP A 124 -23.23 -7.60 0.78
C ASP A 124 -22.58 -6.28 1.25
N THR A 125 -23.41 -5.25 1.36
CA THR A 125 -22.97 -3.90 1.73
C THR A 125 -22.39 -3.82 3.14
N SER A 126 -22.70 -4.78 4.03
CA SER A 126 -22.14 -4.83 5.38
C SER A 126 -20.64 -5.20 5.38
N ASN A 127 -20.19 -5.89 4.33
CA ASN A 127 -18.79 -6.22 4.10
C ASN A 127 -18.06 -5.17 3.24
N LEU A 128 -18.68 -4.02 2.95
CA LEU A 128 -18.12 -2.96 2.13
C LEU A 128 -17.90 -1.68 2.92
N TRP A 129 -16.77 -1.03 2.66
CA TRP A 129 -16.35 0.21 3.30
C TRP A 129 -15.54 1.10 2.36
N LEU A 130 -15.44 2.39 2.69
CA LEU A 130 -14.69 3.38 1.93
C LEU A 130 -13.27 3.53 2.46
N LEU A 131 -12.29 3.52 1.55
CA LEU A 131 -10.89 3.77 1.86
C LEU A 131 -10.29 4.74 0.85
N THR A 132 -9.33 5.54 1.29
CA THR A 132 -8.42 6.24 0.37
C THR A 132 -7.55 5.24 -0.39
N ARG A 133 -6.97 5.66 -1.51
CA ARG A 133 -6.03 4.84 -2.28
C ARG A 133 -4.82 4.38 -1.46
N ALA A 134 -4.30 5.24 -0.59
CA ALA A 134 -3.15 4.92 0.26
C ALA A 134 -3.49 3.79 1.26
N GLN A 135 -4.63 3.90 1.95
CA GLN A 135 -5.09 2.87 2.89
C GLN A 135 -5.44 1.56 2.18
N HIS A 136 -6.08 1.61 1.01
CA HIS A 136 -6.37 0.40 0.22
C HIS A 136 -5.09 -0.33 -0.21
N ASN A 137 -4.06 0.41 -0.63
CA ASN A 137 -2.76 -0.18 -0.97
C ASN A 137 -2.08 -0.81 0.26
N HIS A 138 -2.17 -0.16 1.42
CA HIS A 138 -1.63 -0.71 2.66
C HIS A 138 -2.37 -1.96 3.11
N LYS A 139 -3.71 -1.93 3.10
CA LYS A 139 -4.56 -3.10 3.34
C LYS A 139 -4.16 -4.26 2.43
N THR A 140 -4.05 -4.03 1.13
CA THR A 140 -3.58 -5.03 0.16
C THR A 140 -2.21 -5.61 0.54
N SER A 141 -1.28 -4.80 1.03
CA SER A 141 0.04 -5.26 1.47
C SER A 141 -0.04 -6.15 2.71
N VAL A 142 -0.91 -5.80 3.67
CA VAL A 142 -1.14 -6.57 4.89
C VAL A 142 -1.84 -7.89 4.57
N GLU A 143 -2.87 -7.89 3.73
CA GLU A 143 -3.59 -9.09 3.32
C GLU A 143 -2.68 -10.17 2.72
N LYS A 144 -1.67 -9.77 1.96
CA LYS A 144 -0.68 -10.69 1.37
C LYS A 144 0.16 -11.42 2.42
N LYS A 145 0.26 -10.87 3.64
CA LYS A 145 1.06 -11.43 4.74
C LYS A 145 0.24 -12.29 5.68
N LEU A 146 -1.09 -12.22 5.60
CA LEU A 146 -2.00 -12.91 6.51
C LEU A 146 -2.51 -14.22 5.90
N SER A 147 -2.79 -15.19 6.76
CA SER A 147 -3.47 -16.41 6.34
C SER A 147 -4.96 -16.16 6.07
N GLU A 148 -5.56 -16.97 5.21
CA GLU A 148 -6.99 -16.86 4.89
C GLU A 148 -7.90 -16.98 6.13
N ASN A 149 -7.49 -17.79 7.11
CA ASN A 149 -8.24 -17.94 8.36
C ASN A 149 -8.30 -16.62 9.14
N VAL A 150 -7.18 -15.90 9.23
CA VAL A 150 -7.16 -14.57 9.86
C VAL A 150 -8.03 -13.59 9.09
N LEU A 151 -7.94 -13.60 7.75
CA LEU A 151 -8.71 -12.70 6.89
C LEU A 151 -10.23 -12.91 6.98
N LYS A 152 -10.71 -14.15 7.17
CA LYS A 152 -12.14 -14.45 7.36
C LYS A 152 -12.72 -13.89 8.65
N HIS A 153 -11.87 -13.68 9.66
CA HIS A 153 -12.27 -13.19 10.98
C HIS A 153 -11.80 -11.75 11.26
N ALA A 154 -11.16 -11.10 10.30
CA ALA A 154 -10.70 -9.73 10.42
C ALA A 154 -11.89 -8.77 10.46
N SER A 155 -12.14 -8.16 11.62
CA SER A 155 -13.22 -7.20 11.80
C SER A 155 -12.86 -5.83 11.24
N ARG A 156 -13.88 -5.00 11.01
CA ARG A 156 -13.70 -3.60 10.62
C ARG A 156 -12.82 -2.83 11.60
N ASP A 157 -13.05 -3.01 12.90
CA ASP A 157 -12.29 -2.30 13.94
C ASP A 157 -10.84 -2.77 14.03
N TRP A 158 -10.60 -4.06 13.79
CA TRP A 158 -9.24 -4.57 13.66
C TRP A 158 -8.51 -3.89 12.50
N TRP A 159 -9.15 -3.82 11.33
CA TRP A 159 -8.57 -3.13 10.18
C TRP A 159 -8.36 -1.64 10.42
N ARG A 160 -9.29 -0.94 11.08
CA ARG A 160 -9.10 0.47 11.46
C ARG A 160 -7.81 0.67 12.25
N ASN A 161 -7.53 -0.18 13.23
CA ASN A 161 -6.29 -0.09 14.00
C ASN A 161 -5.04 -0.29 13.13
N VAL A 162 -5.07 -1.29 12.24
CA VAL A 162 -3.96 -1.58 11.33
C VAL A 162 -3.71 -0.44 10.34
N LEU A 163 -4.77 0.18 9.82
CA LEU A 163 -4.65 1.23 8.80
C LEU A 163 -4.41 2.62 9.38
N ARG A 164 -4.62 2.83 10.69
CA ARG A 164 -4.44 4.14 11.35
C ARG A 164 -2.97 4.55 11.49
N GLU A 165 -2.03 3.60 11.47
CA GLU A 165 -0.59 3.86 11.64
C GLU A 165 0.07 4.58 10.45
N ILE A 166 -0.69 4.98 9.43
CA ILE A 166 -0.18 5.61 8.21
C ILE A 166 0.04 7.14 8.39
N TYR A 167 -0.37 7.74 9.51
CA TYR A 167 -0.17 9.17 9.79
C TYR A 167 0.23 9.47 11.23
#